data_AF-J9GPD1-F1
#
_entry.id   AF-J9GPD1-F1
#
_cell.length_a   1.000
_cell.length_b   1.000
_cell.length_c   1.000
_cell.angle_alpha   90.00
_cell.angle_beta   90.00
_cell.angle_gamma   90.00
#
_symmetry.space_group_name_H-M   'P 1'
#
loop_
_entity.id
_entity.type
_entity.pdbx_description
1 polymer ?
#
loop_
_entity_poly.entity_id
_entity_poly.type
_entity_poly.pdbx_seq_one_letter_code
_entity_poly.pdbx_strand_id
1 'polypeptide(L)'
;MGAVSYIHCKGTGVLRSLSEGGPQVRLILDVYRRKGMTKEELALEVIQRLKEEYPDAGCTLDYDQAWKLLVSVRLAAQCTDARVNVVVEDLYKKYPTVEALAKAEVEEIEAIVRPCGLGKSKARDISGCMKILLEQYGGKVPDDFDALLKLPGVGRKSANLIMGDVFGKPAIVTDTHCIRLTNRIGLVDGIKEPKKGGNGSLEDHSSRGRQ
;
A
#
# COMPACT_ATOMS: atom_id res chain seq x y z
N MET A 1 -18.05 9.47 9.11
CA MET A 1 -17.02 8.99 10.04
C MET A 1 -16.35 7.79 9.41
N GLY A 2 -15.15 7.97 8.87
CA GLY A 2 -14.40 6.92 8.16
C GLY A 2 -13.04 7.49 7.81
N ALA A 3 -12.20 7.71 8.82
CA ALA A 3 -10.84 8.17 8.61
C ALA A 3 -10.05 6.99 8.03
N VAL A 4 -9.99 6.90 6.70
CA VAL A 4 -8.99 6.08 6.02
C VAL A 4 -7.65 6.74 6.34
N SER A 5 -6.94 6.23 7.35
CA SER A 5 -5.60 6.72 7.70
C SER A 5 -4.61 6.20 6.67
N TYR A 6 -4.58 6.86 5.51
CA TYR A 6 -3.52 6.73 4.52
C TYR A 6 -2.24 7.31 5.11
N ILE A 7 -1.34 6.44 5.57
CA ILE A 7 0.07 6.82 5.78
C ILE A 7 0.86 6.12 4.67
N HIS A 8 0.72 6.60 3.44
CA HIS A 8 1.65 6.28 2.35
C HIS A 8 2.81 7.28 2.43
N CYS A 9 3.89 6.85 3.06
CA CYS A 9 5.06 7.69 3.27
C CYS A 9 5.90 7.69 1.97
N LYS A 10 6.03 8.85 1.30
CA LYS A 10 6.69 8.99 -0.01
C LYS A 10 8.06 8.30 -0.08
N GLY A 11 8.31 7.69 -1.25
CA GLY A 11 9.63 7.20 -1.66
C GLY A 11 10.73 8.25 -1.49
N THR A 12 11.89 7.78 -1.01
CA THR A 12 13.24 8.40 -0.96
C THR A 12 13.43 9.80 -0.35
N GLY A 13 12.40 10.64 -0.19
CA GLY A 13 12.50 11.99 0.36
C GLY A 13 12.44 12.08 1.89
N VAL A 14 11.66 11.21 2.54
CA VAL A 14 11.44 11.26 4.00
C VAL A 14 12.71 10.97 4.80
N LEU A 15 13.65 10.21 4.24
CA LEU A 15 14.89 9.86 4.94
C LEU A 15 16.04 10.84 4.69
N ARG A 16 16.05 11.59 3.59
CA ARG A 16 17.11 12.57 3.35
C ARG A 16 16.99 13.79 4.28
N SER A 17 15.77 14.15 4.68
CA SER A 17 15.52 15.24 5.64
C SER A 17 15.74 14.86 7.10
N LEU A 18 15.98 13.58 7.42
CA LEU A 18 16.21 13.12 8.79
C LEU A 18 17.67 13.29 9.24
N SER A 19 18.62 13.38 8.32
CA SER A 19 20.02 13.77 8.61
C SER A 19 20.27 15.27 8.55
N GLU A 20 19.35 16.04 7.94
CA GLU A 20 19.52 17.47 7.67
C GLU A 20 18.68 18.40 8.58
N GLY A 21 18.04 17.87 9.63
CA GLY A 21 17.33 18.72 10.60
C GLY A 21 16.02 19.33 10.07
N GLY A 22 15.33 18.64 9.17
CA GLY A 22 14.02 19.08 8.66
C GLY A 22 12.87 19.00 9.69
N PRO A 23 11.68 19.53 9.36
CA PRO A 23 10.52 19.65 10.25
C PRO A 23 10.10 18.36 10.99
N GLN A 24 10.44 17.20 10.42
CA GLN A 24 10.17 15.87 11.00
C GLN A 24 10.94 15.57 12.31
N VAL A 25 12.11 16.18 12.53
CA VAL A 25 12.85 16.05 13.80
C VAL A 25 12.15 16.80 14.94
N ARG A 26 11.50 17.92 14.60
CA ARG A 26 10.71 18.73 15.54
C ARG A 26 9.44 18.01 15.98
N LEU A 27 8.79 17.27 15.06
CA LEU A 27 7.63 16.44 15.35
C LEU A 27 7.93 15.40 16.45
N ILE A 28 9.05 14.68 16.30
CA ILE A 28 9.46 13.62 17.24
C ILE A 28 9.88 14.23 18.59
N LEU A 29 10.64 15.33 18.57
CA LEU A 29 11.15 15.96 19.79
C LEU A 29 10.07 16.66 20.63
N ASP A 30 9.01 17.20 20.03
CA ASP A 30 7.93 17.87 20.76
C ASP A 30 6.90 16.89 21.31
N VAL A 31 6.67 15.77 20.61
CA VAL A 31 5.84 14.66 21.10
C VAL A 31 6.49 13.97 22.30
N TYR A 32 7.81 13.72 22.25
CA TYR A 32 8.55 13.09 23.35
C TYR A 32 8.69 13.98 24.59
N ARG A 33 8.49 15.30 24.46
CA ARG A 33 8.72 16.27 25.54
C ARG A 33 7.59 16.31 26.58
N ARG A 34 6.43 15.70 26.32
CA ARG A 34 5.30 15.68 27.27
C ARG A 34 5.19 14.31 27.94
N LYS A 35 5.75 14.20 29.15
CA LYS A 35 5.48 13.07 30.05
C LYS A 35 3.97 12.98 30.32
N GLY A 36 3.36 11.81 30.11
CA GLY A 36 2.02 11.49 30.65
C GLY A 36 0.90 11.13 29.66
N MET A 37 1.13 11.09 28.35
CA MET A 37 0.11 10.65 27.39
C MET A 37 -0.04 9.13 27.33
N THR A 38 -1.27 8.65 27.13
CA THR A 38 -1.57 7.28 26.72
C THR A 38 -1.16 7.03 25.26
N LYS A 39 -1.08 5.77 24.83
CA LYS A 39 -0.72 5.42 23.45
C LYS A 39 -1.79 5.89 22.46
N GLU A 40 -3.04 5.89 22.87
CA GLU A 40 -4.19 6.34 22.10
C GLU A 40 -4.14 7.86 21.87
N GLU A 41 -3.89 8.65 22.92
CA GLU A 41 -3.72 10.11 22.81
C GLU A 41 -2.52 10.47 21.93
N LEU A 42 -1.41 9.74 22.11
CA LEU A 42 -0.21 9.88 21.29
C LEU A 42 -0.50 9.59 19.81
N ALA A 43 -1.26 8.53 19.51
CA ALA A 43 -1.63 8.16 18.15
C ALA A 43 -2.52 9.24 17.50
N LEU A 44 -3.50 9.77 18.23
CA LEU A 44 -4.38 10.82 17.73
C LEU A 44 -3.62 12.12 17.44
N GLU A 45 -2.72 12.53 18.33
CA GLU A 45 -1.87 13.71 18.14
C GLU A 45 -0.97 13.55 16.90
N VAL A 46 -0.34 12.39 16.73
CA VAL A 46 0.49 12.07 15.56
C VAL A 46 -0.34 12.12 14.27
N ILE A 47 -1.53 11.52 14.27
CA ILE A 47 -2.43 11.55 13.10
C ILE A 47 -2.82 12.99 12.76
N GLN A 48 -3.17 13.82 13.75
CA GLN A 48 -3.55 15.21 13.53
C GLN A 48 -2.41 16.00 12.88
N ARG A 49 -1.21 15.90 13.42
CA ARG A 49 -0.03 16.59 12.86
C ARG A 49 0.34 16.09 11.47
N LEU A 50 0.24 14.79 11.22
CA LEU A 50 0.51 14.22 9.90
C LEU A 50 -0.49 14.75 8.85
N LYS A 51 -1.75 14.95 9.22
CA LYS A 51 -2.75 15.55 8.33
C LYS A 51 -2.48 17.02 8.04
N GLU A 52 -2.00 17.78 9.03
CA GLU A 52 -1.64 19.19 8.86
C GLU A 52 -0.39 19.36 7.98
N GLU A 53 0.63 18.51 8.19
CA GLU A 53 1.88 18.55 7.43
C GLU A 53 1.72 17.99 6.00
N TYR A 54 0.86 16.98 5.82
CA TYR A 54 0.61 16.31 4.54
C TYR A 54 -0.88 16.30 4.18
N PRO A 55 -1.47 17.48 3.89
CA PRO A 55 -2.91 17.59 3.60
C PRO A 55 -3.31 16.83 2.33
N ASP A 56 -2.40 16.70 1.37
CA ASP A 56 -2.63 16.02 0.09
C ASP A 56 -2.13 14.57 0.09
N ALA A 57 -1.97 13.95 1.27
CA ALA A 57 -1.56 12.55 1.36
C ALA A 57 -2.69 11.61 0.90
N GLY A 58 -2.47 10.91 -0.21
CA GLY A 58 -3.38 9.91 -0.76
C GLY A 58 -2.65 8.83 -1.56
N CYS A 59 -3.43 8.01 -2.27
CA CYS A 59 -2.88 7.04 -3.23
C CYS A 59 -2.12 7.78 -4.34
N THR A 60 -0.86 7.43 -4.57
CA THR A 60 -0.03 8.02 -5.62
C THR A 60 0.00 7.22 -6.92
N LEU A 61 -0.70 6.08 -6.95
CA LEU A 61 -0.89 5.30 -8.16
C LEU A 61 -2.09 5.87 -8.92
N ASP A 62 -1.91 6.10 -10.22
CA ASP A 62 -2.99 6.63 -11.05
C ASP A 62 -3.95 5.51 -11.46
N TYR A 63 -5.24 5.67 -11.16
CA TYR A 63 -6.29 4.73 -11.57
C TYR A 63 -7.66 5.41 -11.67
N ASP A 64 -8.48 4.95 -12.61
CA ASP A 64 -9.89 5.32 -12.78
C ASP A 64 -10.84 4.12 -12.56
N GLN A 65 -10.27 2.92 -12.38
CA GLN A 65 -11.00 1.66 -12.21
C GLN A 65 -10.26 0.73 -11.23
N ALA A 66 -11.03 -0.01 -10.43
CA ALA A 66 -10.52 -0.90 -9.39
C ALA A 66 -9.51 -1.95 -9.90
N TRP A 67 -9.75 -2.53 -11.07
CA TRP A 67 -8.88 -3.57 -11.64
C TRP A 67 -7.53 -2.98 -12.11
N LYS A 68 -7.50 -1.70 -12.53
CA LYS A 68 -6.26 -1.01 -12.85
C LYS A 68 -5.44 -0.79 -11.58
N LEU A 69 -6.07 -0.39 -10.47
CA LEU A 69 -5.37 -0.28 -9.18
C LEU A 69 -4.76 -1.63 -8.75
N LEU A 70 -5.48 -2.75 -8.89
CA LEU A 70 -4.91 -4.08 -8.61
C LEU A 70 -3.62 -4.35 -9.40
N VAL A 71 -3.62 -4.04 -10.69
CA VAL A 71 -2.45 -4.19 -11.57
C VAL A 71 -1.33 -3.25 -11.14
N SER A 72 -1.62 -1.97 -10.94
CA SER A 72 -0.65 -0.95 -10.50
C SER A 72 0.01 -1.31 -9.17
N VAL A 73 -0.76 -1.79 -8.20
CA VAL A 73 -0.25 -2.23 -6.89
C VAL A 73 0.65 -3.45 -7.04
N ARG A 74 0.31 -4.39 -7.92
CA ARG A 74 1.18 -5.53 -8.21
C ARG A 74 2.51 -5.09 -8.81
N LEU A 75 2.48 -4.09 -9.70
CA LEU A 75 3.66 -3.51 -10.34
C LEU A 75 4.52 -2.70 -9.37
N ALA A 76 3.91 -2.00 -8.40
CA ALA A 76 4.58 -1.20 -7.38
C ALA A 76 5.43 -2.04 -6.42
N ALA A 77 5.22 -3.36 -6.35
CA ALA A 77 6.09 -4.25 -5.60
C ALA A 77 7.55 -4.14 -6.09
N GLN A 78 8.42 -3.56 -5.25
CA GLN A 78 9.82 -3.26 -5.57
C GLN A 78 10.00 -2.33 -6.79
N CYS A 79 9.04 -1.44 -7.02
CA CYS A 79 9.09 -0.39 -8.04
C CYS A 79 8.58 0.93 -7.44
N THR A 80 8.90 2.05 -8.07
CA THR A 80 8.36 3.36 -7.65
C THR A 80 7.03 3.63 -8.35
N ASP A 81 6.08 4.23 -7.64
CA ASP A 81 4.76 4.58 -8.20
C ASP A 81 4.89 5.45 -9.47
N ALA A 82 5.82 6.40 -9.49
CA ALA A 82 6.10 7.22 -10.67
C ALA A 82 6.52 6.40 -11.91
N ARG A 83 7.27 5.30 -11.72
CA ARG A 83 7.62 4.39 -12.81
C ARG A 83 6.41 3.55 -13.22
N VAL A 84 5.61 3.10 -12.25
CA VAL A 84 4.39 2.33 -12.52
C VAL A 84 3.41 3.15 -13.35
N ASN A 85 3.12 4.40 -12.97
CA ASN A 85 2.17 5.25 -13.68
C ASN A 85 2.54 5.43 -15.16
N VAL A 86 3.84 5.59 -15.47
CA VAL A 86 4.32 5.64 -16.87
C VAL A 86 4.15 4.31 -17.59
N VAL A 87 4.47 3.18 -16.95
CA VAL A 87 4.42 1.85 -17.58
C VAL A 87 2.99 1.38 -17.84
N VAL A 88 2.05 1.73 -16.96
CA VAL A 88 0.66 1.29 -17.10
C VAL A 88 -0.09 2.01 -18.22
N GLU A 89 0.35 3.20 -18.65
CA GLU A 89 -0.21 3.89 -19.82
C GLU A 89 -0.13 3.01 -21.07
N ASP A 90 1.05 2.45 -21.36
CA ASP A 90 1.25 1.54 -22.50
C ASP A 90 0.46 0.24 -22.32
N LEU A 91 0.41 -0.29 -21.09
CA LEU A 91 -0.32 -1.51 -20.78
C LEU A 91 -1.82 -1.36 -21.04
N TYR A 92 -2.43 -0.28 -20.54
CA TYR A 92 -3.87 -0.04 -20.66
C TYR A 92 -4.26 0.49 -22.03
N LYS A 93 -3.36 1.16 -22.75
CA LYS A 93 -3.56 1.48 -24.16
C LYS A 93 -3.65 0.22 -25.02
N LYS A 94 -2.81 -0.78 -24.76
CA LYS A 94 -2.85 -2.07 -25.48
C LYS A 94 -3.99 -2.97 -25.00
N TYR A 95 -4.26 -2.99 -23.70
CA TYR A 95 -5.27 -3.83 -23.07
C TYR A 95 -6.25 -2.98 -22.22
N PRO A 96 -7.27 -2.36 -22.86
CA PRO A 96 -8.11 -1.37 -22.21
C PRO A 96 -9.18 -1.95 -21.27
N THR A 97 -9.40 -3.27 -21.29
CA THR A 97 -10.39 -3.94 -20.43
C THR A 97 -9.81 -5.17 -19.75
N VAL A 98 -10.49 -5.66 -18.72
CA VAL A 98 -10.13 -6.91 -18.04
C VAL A 98 -10.10 -8.08 -19.01
N GLU A 99 -11.07 -8.16 -19.93
CA GLU A 99 -11.13 -9.21 -20.96
C GLU A 99 -9.92 -9.15 -21.90
N ALA A 100 -9.53 -7.95 -22.34
CA ALA A 100 -8.38 -7.77 -23.22
C ALA A 100 -7.09 -8.22 -22.52
N LEU A 101 -6.90 -7.83 -21.25
CA LEU A 101 -5.70 -8.19 -20.48
C LEU A 101 -5.70 -9.66 -20.04
N ALA A 102 -6.86 -10.26 -19.76
CA ALA A 102 -6.99 -11.68 -19.44
C ALA A 102 -6.64 -12.58 -20.63
N LYS A 103 -6.91 -12.13 -21.85
CA LYS A 103 -6.61 -12.86 -23.11
C LYS A 103 -5.20 -12.58 -23.63
N ALA A 104 -4.47 -11.63 -23.06
CA ALA A 104 -3.13 -11.29 -23.49
C ALA A 104 -2.14 -12.42 -23.17
N GLU A 105 -1.20 -12.65 -24.08
CA GLU A 105 -0.09 -13.56 -23.84
C GLU A 105 0.83 -13.00 -22.75
N VAL A 106 1.30 -13.87 -21.87
CA VAL A 106 2.10 -13.47 -20.70
C VAL A 106 3.38 -12.77 -21.12
N GLU A 107 4.00 -13.21 -22.21
CA GLU A 107 5.23 -12.67 -22.79
C GLU A 107 5.02 -11.24 -23.29
N GLU A 108 3.85 -10.92 -23.82
CA GLU A 108 3.51 -9.57 -24.26
C GLU A 108 3.30 -8.62 -23.06
N ILE A 109 2.63 -9.10 -22.00
CA ILE A 109 2.51 -8.34 -20.75
C ILE A 109 3.90 -8.11 -20.17
N GLU A 110 4.74 -9.15 -20.10
CA GLU A 110 6.11 -9.07 -19.59
C GLU A 110 6.92 -8.00 -20.32
N ALA A 111 6.86 -7.97 -21.66
CA ALA A 111 7.59 -7.00 -22.46
C ALA A 111 7.28 -5.55 -22.06
N ILE A 112 6.02 -5.26 -21.75
CA ILE A 112 5.55 -3.93 -21.31
C ILE A 112 5.98 -3.66 -19.86
N VAL A 113 5.76 -4.61 -18.94
CA VAL A 113 5.96 -4.37 -17.50
C VAL A 113 7.39 -4.61 -17.01
N ARG A 114 8.29 -5.08 -17.88
CA ARG A 114 9.72 -5.32 -17.58
C ARG A 114 10.43 -4.14 -16.90
N PRO A 115 10.18 -2.85 -17.24
CA PRO A 115 10.80 -1.71 -16.56
C PRO A 115 10.48 -1.62 -15.07
N CYS A 116 9.40 -2.26 -14.60
CA CYS A 116 9.04 -2.31 -13.18
C CYS A 116 9.82 -3.37 -12.38
N GLY A 117 10.72 -4.13 -13.02
CA GLY A 117 11.46 -5.24 -12.40
C GLY A 117 10.55 -6.45 -12.09
N LEU A 118 11.14 -7.64 -11.96
CA LEU A 118 10.38 -8.90 -11.75
C LEU A 118 9.32 -9.19 -12.84
N GLY A 119 9.61 -8.80 -14.09
CA GLY A 119 8.64 -8.83 -15.20
C GLY A 119 7.93 -10.17 -15.36
N LYS A 120 8.67 -11.29 -15.38
CA LYS A 120 8.10 -12.66 -15.50
C LYS A 120 7.05 -12.97 -14.45
N SER A 121 7.36 -12.74 -13.17
CA SER A 121 6.42 -13.08 -12.09
C SER A 121 5.23 -12.13 -12.07
N LYS A 122 5.47 -10.82 -12.27
CA LYS A 122 4.41 -9.82 -12.36
C LYS A 122 3.45 -10.09 -13.52
N ALA A 123 3.97 -10.40 -14.71
CA ALA A 123 3.15 -10.69 -15.89
C ALA A 123 2.26 -11.93 -15.68
N ARG A 124 2.81 -13.00 -15.10
CA ARG A 124 2.04 -14.20 -14.75
C ARG A 124 0.94 -13.88 -13.72
N ASP A 125 1.27 -13.12 -12.68
CA ASP A 125 0.29 -12.74 -11.66
C ASP A 125 -0.81 -11.86 -12.24
N ILE A 126 -0.46 -10.87 -13.08
CA ILE A 126 -1.43 -9.99 -13.76
C ILE A 126 -2.36 -10.81 -14.65
N SER A 127 -1.82 -11.67 -15.52
CA SER A 127 -2.61 -12.52 -16.42
C SER A 127 -3.55 -13.44 -15.63
N GLY A 128 -3.03 -14.13 -14.60
CA GLY A 128 -3.82 -15.02 -13.75
C GLY A 128 -4.90 -14.28 -12.97
N CYS A 129 -4.59 -13.10 -12.43
CA CYS A 129 -5.54 -12.25 -11.73
C CYS A 129 -6.69 -11.82 -12.65
N MET A 130 -6.39 -11.32 -13.85
CA MET A 130 -7.43 -10.90 -14.79
C MET A 130 -8.31 -12.06 -15.28
N LYS A 131 -7.72 -13.25 -15.48
CA LYS A 131 -8.48 -14.46 -15.82
C LYS A 131 -9.47 -14.84 -14.71
N ILE A 132 -9.02 -14.87 -13.46
CA ILE A 132 -9.90 -15.16 -12.32
C ILE A 132 -11.00 -14.10 -12.17
N LEU A 133 -10.66 -12.81 -12.33
CA LEU A 133 -11.67 -11.73 -12.31
C LEU A 133 -12.72 -11.95 -13.39
N LEU A 134 -12.32 -12.29 -14.61
CA LEU A 134 -13.23 -12.52 -15.71
C LEU A 134 -14.13 -13.75 -15.46
N GLU A 135 -13.53 -14.89 -15.08
CA GLU A 135 -14.22 -16.18 -14.95
C GLU A 135 -15.13 -16.25 -13.72
N GLN A 136 -14.67 -15.75 -12.57
CA GLN A 136 -15.36 -15.95 -11.29
C GLN A 136 -16.14 -14.72 -10.83
N TYR A 137 -15.74 -13.53 -11.29
CA TYR A 137 -16.30 -12.25 -10.81
C TYR A 137 -16.86 -11.37 -11.95
N GLY A 138 -16.98 -11.91 -13.18
CA GLY A 138 -17.54 -11.20 -14.32
C GLY A 138 -16.80 -9.91 -14.68
N GLY A 139 -15.48 -9.91 -14.50
CA GLY A 139 -14.60 -8.76 -14.77
C GLY A 139 -14.60 -7.69 -13.66
N LYS A 140 -15.29 -7.91 -12.53
CA LYS A 140 -15.35 -6.96 -11.42
C LYS A 140 -14.43 -7.37 -10.28
N VAL A 141 -13.79 -6.39 -9.65
CA VAL A 141 -13.01 -6.61 -8.43
C VAL A 141 -13.98 -6.92 -7.28
N PRO A 142 -13.79 -8.03 -6.53
CA PRO A 142 -14.67 -8.37 -5.42
C PRO A 142 -14.47 -7.41 -4.25
N ASP A 143 -15.58 -7.02 -3.62
CA ASP A 143 -15.61 -6.25 -2.37
C ASP A 143 -15.57 -7.17 -1.13
N ASP A 144 -14.71 -8.20 -1.20
CA ASP A 144 -14.51 -9.19 -0.15
C ASP A 144 -13.02 -9.44 0.05
N PHE A 145 -12.56 -9.36 1.30
CA PHE A 145 -11.14 -9.41 1.62
C PHE A 145 -10.54 -10.79 1.33
N ASP A 146 -11.24 -11.86 1.67
CA ASP A 146 -10.77 -13.23 1.45
C ASP A 146 -10.78 -13.59 -0.04
N ALA A 147 -11.73 -13.07 -0.81
CA ALA A 147 -11.75 -13.16 -2.27
C ALA A 147 -10.56 -12.43 -2.89
N LEU A 148 -10.23 -11.22 -2.44
CA LEU A 148 -9.06 -10.48 -2.89
C LEU A 148 -7.76 -11.25 -2.64
N LEU A 149 -7.61 -11.89 -1.47
CA LEU A 149 -6.43 -12.69 -1.13
C LEU A 149 -6.24 -13.95 -2.00
N LYS A 150 -7.29 -14.42 -2.67
CA LYS A 150 -7.20 -15.54 -3.62
C LYS A 150 -6.68 -15.10 -5.00
N LEU A 151 -6.64 -13.80 -5.28
CA LEU A 151 -6.14 -13.28 -6.55
C LEU A 151 -4.59 -13.36 -6.61
N PRO A 152 -4.00 -13.90 -7.69
CA PRO A 152 -2.56 -13.95 -7.88
C PRO A 152 -1.90 -12.59 -7.70
N GLY A 153 -0.82 -12.57 -6.92
CA GLY A 153 -0.05 -11.35 -6.66
C GLY A 153 -0.71 -10.37 -5.67
N VAL A 154 -1.87 -10.69 -5.10
CA VAL A 154 -2.53 -9.87 -4.07
C VAL A 154 -2.19 -10.41 -2.68
N GLY A 155 -1.43 -9.64 -1.91
CA GLY A 155 -1.18 -9.90 -0.50
C GLY A 155 -2.09 -9.05 0.40
N ARG A 156 -2.01 -9.26 1.73
CA ARG A 156 -2.81 -8.52 2.73
C ARG A 156 -2.72 -7.00 2.59
N LYS A 157 -1.51 -6.47 2.36
CA LYS A 157 -1.31 -5.03 2.15
C LYS A 157 -2.10 -4.53 0.94
N SER A 158 -2.00 -5.24 -0.18
CA SER A 158 -2.70 -4.90 -1.41
C SER A 158 -4.22 -5.03 -1.24
N ALA A 159 -4.69 -6.07 -0.57
CA ALA A 159 -6.11 -6.25 -0.28
C ALA A 159 -6.66 -5.10 0.59
N ASN A 160 -5.97 -4.74 1.69
CA ASN A 160 -6.37 -3.60 2.52
C ASN A 160 -6.40 -2.28 1.74
N LEU A 161 -5.44 -2.07 0.84
CA LEU A 161 -5.41 -0.91 -0.03
C LEU A 161 -6.66 -0.85 -0.91
N ILE A 162 -7.02 -1.95 -1.59
CA ILE A 162 -8.23 -2.00 -2.42
C ILE A 162 -9.49 -1.78 -1.56
N MET A 163 -9.60 -2.42 -0.41
CA MET A 163 -10.76 -2.27 0.48
C MET A 163 -10.96 -0.82 0.93
N GLY A 164 -9.88 -0.13 1.26
CA GLY A 164 -9.93 1.28 1.66
C GLY A 164 -10.18 2.23 0.49
N ASP A 165 -9.39 2.13 -0.56
CA ASP A 165 -9.29 3.12 -1.63
C ASP A 165 -10.39 2.99 -2.69
N VAL A 166 -10.83 1.75 -2.95
CA VAL A 166 -11.88 1.46 -3.94
C VAL A 166 -13.25 1.40 -3.29
N PHE A 167 -13.35 0.71 -2.15
CA PHE A 167 -14.64 0.40 -1.52
C PHE A 167 -14.96 1.27 -0.30
N GLY A 168 -14.03 2.14 0.13
CA GLY A 168 -14.24 3.04 1.27
C GLY A 168 -14.39 2.31 2.61
N LYS A 169 -13.97 1.05 2.69
CA LYS A 169 -14.09 0.24 3.90
C LYS A 169 -12.97 0.58 4.89
N PRO A 170 -13.21 0.46 6.20
CA PRO A 170 -12.14 0.62 7.19
C PRO A 170 -11.02 -0.39 6.92
N ALA A 171 -9.85 0.11 6.52
CA ALA A 171 -8.70 -0.71 6.22
C ALA A 171 -7.41 0.01 6.63
N ILE A 172 -6.44 -0.75 7.13
CA ILE A 172 -5.14 -0.24 7.54
C ILE A 172 -4.06 -0.81 6.62
N VAL A 173 -3.39 0.08 5.89
CA VAL A 173 -2.26 -0.28 5.03
C VAL A 173 -0.97 -0.05 5.79
N THR A 174 -0.37 -1.13 6.28
CA THR A 174 0.90 -1.08 7.02
C THR A 174 2.05 -1.45 6.11
N ASP A 175 2.95 -0.50 5.85
CA ASP A 175 4.19 -0.74 5.13
C ASP A 175 5.42 -0.59 6.05
N THR A 176 6.61 -0.74 5.47
CA THR A 176 7.87 -0.60 6.20
C THR A 176 8.07 0.81 6.76
N HIS A 177 7.49 1.83 6.14
CA HIS A 177 7.56 3.20 6.63
C HIS A 177 6.65 3.42 7.84
N CYS A 178 5.41 2.92 7.77
CA CYS A 178 4.49 2.93 8.91
C CYS A 178 5.10 2.19 10.10
N ILE A 179 5.60 0.96 9.91
CA ILE A 179 6.25 0.19 10.98
C ILE A 179 7.45 0.94 11.55
N ARG A 180 8.32 1.49 10.71
CA ARG A 180 9.49 2.25 11.18
C ARG A 180 9.10 3.51 11.96
N LEU A 181 8.08 4.23 11.48
CA LEU A 181 7.62 5.47 12.10
C LEU A 181 6.95 5.21 13.45
N THR A 182 6.08 4.20 13.54
CA THR A 182 5.41 3.85 14.80
C THR A 182 6.40 3.41 15.87
N ASN A 183 7.45 2.65 15.49
CA ASN A 183 8.55 2.30 16.40
C ASN A 183 9.32 3.55 16.85
N ARG A 184 9.66 4.47 15.92
CA ARG A 184 10.43 5.67 16.26
C ARG A 184 9.66 6.66 17.14
N ILE A 185 8.33 6.71 16.99
CA ILE A 185 7.43 7.55 17.80
C ILE A 185 7.19 6.93 19.19
N GLY A 186 7.37 5.62 19.36
CA GLY A 186 7.06 4.91 20.61
C GLY A 186 5.61 4.47 20.72
N LEU A 187 4.90 4.31 19.60
CA LEU A 187 3.53 3.75 19.58
C LEU A 187 3.53 2.23 19.82
N VAL A 188 4.65 1.57 19.55
CA VAL A 188 4.83 0.12 19.69
C VAL A 188 6.14 -0.19 20.41
N ASP A 189 6.13 -1.23 21.25
CA ASP A 189 7.29 -1.67 22.02
C ASP A 189 8.01 -2.81 21.28
N GLY A 190 9.30 -2.64 20.95
CA GLY A 190 10.21 -3.74 20.64
C GLY A 190 9.90 -4.60 19.40
N ILE A 191 9.42 -4.02 18.29
CA ILE A 191 9.17 -4.79 17.07
C ILE A 191 10.46 -4.94 16.24
N LYS A 192 10.90 -6.18 16.01
CA LYS A 192 11.96 -6.51 15.04
C LYS A 192 11.53 -6.08 13.63
N GLU A 193 12.43 -5.48 12.87
CA GLU A 193 12.19 -5.11 11.46
C GLU A 193 11.46 -6.25 10.72
N PRO A 194 10.42 -5.95 9.91
CA PRO A 194 9.73 -6.99 9.17
C PRO A 194 10.76 -7.70 8.29
N LYS A 195 10.87 -9.03 8.45
CA LYS A 195 11.72 -9.86 7.58
C LYS A 195 11.40 -9.48 6.13
N LYS A 196 12.41 -9.14 5.33
CA LYS A 196 12.27 -8.88 3.88
C LYS A 196 11.44 -10.02 3.28
N GLY A 197 10.17 -9.76 2.96
CA GLY A 197 9.22 -10.72 2.38
C GLY A 197 8.02 -11.17 3.23
N GLY A 198 7.79 -10.65 4.44
CA GLY A 198 6.66 -11.08 5.29
C GLY A 198 5.48 -10.10 5.34
N ASN A 199 4.27 -10.57 5.02
CA ASN A 199 2.97 -9.92 5.24
C ASN A 199 2.65 -9.77 6.76
N GLY A 200 3.45 -9.02 7.51
CA GLY A 200 3.21 -8.73 8.92
C GLY A 200 2.16 -7.63 9.08
N SER A 201 0.96 -7.98 9.55
CA SER A 201 -0.10 -7.03 9.91
C SER A 201 0.06 -6.67 11.39
N LEU A 202 -0.05 -5.38 11.74
CA LEU A 202 0.04 -4.88 13.13
C LEU A 202 -1.15 -5.31 14.02
N GLU A 203 -2.17 -5.95 13.43
CA GLU A 203 -3.37 -6.42 14.13
C GLU A 203 -3.07 -7.48 15.22
N ASP A 204 -1.95 -8.21 15.10
CA ASP A 204 -1.56 -9.25 16.07
C ASP A 204 -1.17 -8.72 17.47
N HIS A 205 -1.00 -7.40 17.62
CA HIS A 205 -0.55 -6.80 18.89
C HIS A 205 -1.65 -6.12 19.70
N SER A 206 -2.85 -5.93 19.15
CA SER A 206 -3.99 -5.35 19.90
C SER A 206 -4.68 -6.34 20.86
N SER A 207 -4.38 -7.65 20.77
CA SER A 207 -5.09 -8.71 21.51
C SER A 207 -4.29 -9.33 22.68
N ARG A 208 -3.03 -8.91 22.91
CA ARG A 208 -2.16 -9.50 23.96
C ARG A 208 -1.97 -8.65 25.22
N GLY A 209 -2.82 -7.64 25.43
CA GLY A 209 -2.83 -6.80 26.63
C GLY A 209 -4.06 -7.03 27.50
N ARG A 210 -4.34 -8.26 27.91
CA ARG A 210 -5.24 -8.58 29.04
C ARG A 210 -4.97 -9.99 29.53
N GLN A 211 -4.01 -10.12 30.45
CA GLN A 211 -3.97 -11.08 31.54
C GLN A 211 -2.92 -10.61 32.55
#